data_AF-A0A7J4JQR3-F1
#
_entry.id   AF-A0A7J4JQR3-F1
#
_cell.length_a   1.000
_cell.length_b   1.000
_cell.length_c   1.000
_cell.angle_alpha   90.00
_cell.angle_beta   90.00
_cell.angle_gamma   90.00
#
_symmetry.space_group_name_H-M   'P 1'
#
loop_
_entity.id
_entity.type
_entity.pdbx_description
1 polymer ?
#
loop_
_entity_poly.entity_id
_entity_poly.type
_entity_poly.pdbx_seq_one_letter_code
_entity_poly.pdbx_strand_id
1 'polypeptide(L)' 'MTVKKIVKGKTLFFCEECSLAYLEKATAEKCQAWCSEHKSCNIEIIANAVDMDEI' A
#
# COMPACT_ATOMS: atom_id res chain seq x y z
N MET A 1 3.48 -10.13 1.07
CA MET A 1 2.12 -10.18 1.66
C MET A 1 1.74 -8.75 2.03
N THR A 2 0.48 -8.41 2.35
CA THR A 2 0.16 -7.04 2.78
C THR A 2 0.07 -6.96 4.30
N VAL A 3 0.67 -5.93 4.89
CA VAL A 3 0.71 -5.75 6.35
C VAL A 3 -0.38 -4.77 6.75
N LYS A 4 -1.32 -5.19 7.59
CA LYS A 4 -2.32 -4.30 8.17
C LYS A 4 -1.72 -3.56 9.38
N LYS A 5 -1.74 -2.22 9.38
CA LYS A 5 -1.41 -1.42 10.57
C LYS A 5 -2.50 -0.39 10.84
N ILE A 6 -2.64 -0.01 12.11
CA ILE A 6 -3.57 1.04 12.53
C ILE A 6 -2.76 2.30 12.76
N VAL A 7 -3.02 3.35 11.98
CA VAL A 7 -2.35 4.64 12.07
C VAL A 7 -3.39 5.70 12.41
N LYS A 8 -3.18 6.44 13.49
CA LYS A 8 -4.11 7.45 14.00
C LYS A 8 -5.59 6.98 14.09
N GLY A 9 -5.78 5.70 14.45
CA GLY A 9 -7.11 5.09 14.57
C GLY A 9 -7.73 4.60 13.25
N LYS A 10 -7.08 4.79 12.10
CA LYS A 10 -7.50 4.21 10.82
C LYS A 10 -6.72 2.96 10.49
N THR A 11 -7.40 1.97 9.91
CA THR A 11 -6.75 0.77 9.39
C THR A 11 -6.18 1.06 8.01
N LEU A 12 -4.89 0.84 7.85
CA LEU A 12 -4.16 0.93 6.59
C LEU A 12 -3.50 -0.41 6.26
N PHE A 13 -3.33 -0.67 4.97
CA PHE A 13 -2.70 -1.85 4.42
C PHE A 13 -1.43 -1.45 3.69
N PHE A 14 -0.32 -2.06 4.08
CA PHE A 14 1.00 -1.74 3.60
C PHE A 14 1.50 -2.79 2.64
N CYS A 15 2.12 -2.36 1.55
CA CYS A 15 2.91 -3.24 0.70
C CYS A 15 4.27 -3.49 1.36
N GLU A 16 4.69 -4.75 1.48
CA GLU A 16 5.99 -5.10 2.06
C GLU A 16 7.17 -4.78 1.14
N GLU A 17 6.95 -4.69 -0.18
CA GLU A 17 8.03 -4.42 -1.14
C GLU A 17 8.35 -2.94 -1.27
N CYS A 18 7.35 -2.07 -1.31
CA CYS A 18 7.55 -0.63 -1.51
C CYS A 18 7.24 0.22 -0.27
N SER A 19 6.76 -0.39 0.83
CA SER A 19 6.40 0.28 2.08
C SER A 19 5.30 1.35 1.99
N LEU A 20 4.56 1.41 0.88
CA LEU A 20 3.43 2.31 0.72
C LEU A 20 2.20 1.82 1.49
N ALA A 21 1.43 2.76 2.04
CA ALA A 21 0.20 2.50 2.76
C ALA A 21 -1.03 2.81 1.91
N TYR A 22 -2.08 2.01 2.06
CA TYR A 22 -3.34 2.13 1.35
C TYR A 22 -4.51 1.96 2.31
N LEU A 23 -5.62 2.69 2.08
CA LEU A 23 -6.86 2.49 2.86
C LEU A 23 -7.53 1.16 2.53
N GLU A 24 -7.43 0.72 1.27
CA GLU A 24 -8.06 -0.50 0.80
C GLU A 24 -7.07 -1.65 0.70
N LYS A 25 -7.47 -2.80 1.25
CA LYS A 25 -6.71 -4.05 1.16
C LYS A 25 -6.45 -4.45 -0.29
N ALA A 26 -7.47 -4.32 -1.14
CA ALA A 26 -7.38 -4.69 -2.55
C ALA A 26 -6.29 -3.88 -3.29
N THR A 27 -6.14 -2.59 -2.98
CA THR A 27 -5.10 -1.73 -3.57
C THR A 27 -3.71 -2.15 -3.10
N ALA A 28 -3.55 -2.43 -1.81
CA ALA A 28 -2.30 -2.97 -1.28
C ALA A 28 -1.95 -4.34 -1.90
N GLU A 29 -2.94 -5.21 -2.10
CA GLU A 29 -2.74 -6.52 -2.72
C GLU A 29 -2.34 -6.40 -4.19
N LYS A 30 -2.97 -5.49 -4.93
CA LYS A 30 -2.55 -5.14 -6.30
C LYS A 30 -1.12 -4.58 -6.32
N CYS A 31 -0.78 -3.70 -5.37
CA CYS A 31 0.56 -3.15 -5.25
C CYS A 31 1.60 -4.26 -5.04
N GLN A 32 1.31 -5.19 -4.12
CA GLN A 32 2.19 -6.30 -3.82
C GLN A 32 2.34 -7.26 -5.01
N ALA A 33 1.23 -7.61 -5.68
CA ALA A 33 1.27 -8.48 -6.85
C ALA A 33 2.13 -7.86 -7.96
N TRP A 34 1.95 -6.55 -8.22
CA TRP A 34 2.73 -5.82 -9.19
C TRP A 34 4.21 -5.73 -8.81
N CYS A 35 4.53 -5.36 -7.56
CA CYS A 35 5.92 -5.27 -7.10
C CYS A 35 6.63 -6.62 -7.22
N SER A 36 5.94 -7.71 -6.85
CA SER A 36 6.51 -9.06 -6.89
C SER A 36 6.79 -9.52 -8.32
N GLU A 37 5.90 -9.20 -9.27
CA GLU A 37 6.00 -9.59 -10.68
C GLU A 37 6.98 -8.72 -11.47
N HIS A 38 6.88 -7.40 -11.33
CA HIS A 38 7.63 -6.44 -12.13
C HIS A 38 8.90 -5.89 -11.44
N LYS A 39 9.13 -6.20 -10.16
CA LYS A 39 10.23 -5.64 -9.35
C LYS A 39 10.32 -4.11 -9.39
N SER A 40 9.19 -3.46 -9.62
CA SER A 40 9.04 -2.01 -9.76
C SER A 40 7.68 -1.58 -9.22
N CYS A 41 7.52 -0.31 -8.85
CA CYS A 41 6.25 0.22 -8.38
C CYS A 41 5.38 0.71 -9.55
N ASN A 42 4.09 0.37 -9.57
CA ASN A 42 3.14 0.87 -10.56
C ASN A 42 2.60 2.24 -10.14
N ILE A 43 2.93 3.30 -10.88
CA ILE A 43 2.57 4.70 -10.61
C ILE A 43 1.06 4.90 -10.35
N GLU A 44 0.18 4.21 -11.08
CA GLU A 44 -1.28 4.33 -10.87
C GLU A 44 -1.70 3.81 -9.50
N ILE A 45 -1.02 2.77 -9.00
CA ILE A 45 -1.25 2.24 -7.66
C ILE A 45 -0.66 3.20 -6.61
N ILE A 46 0.57 3.70 -6.82
CA ILE A 46 1.22 4.67 -5.90
C ILE A 46 0.36 5.93 -5.74
N ALA A 47 -0.33 6.38 -6.79
CA ALA A 47 -1.21 7.55 -6.74
C ALA A 47 -2.39 7.39 -5.76
N ASN A 48 -2.74 6.15 -5.41
CA ASN A 48 -3.76 5.83 -4.40
C ASN A 48 -3.15 5.59 -3.01
N ALA A 49 -1.83 5.72 -2.86
CA ALA A 49 -1.19 5.62 -1.56
C ALA A 49 -1.65 6.79 -0.68
N VAL A 50 -1.87 6.51 0.59
CA VAL A 50 -2.25 7.52 1.57
C VAL A 50 -1.06 7.90 2.41
N ASP A 51 -0.86 9.21 2.56
CA ASP A 51 0.18 9.72 3.42
C ASP A 51 -0.28 9.63 4.87
N MET A 52 0.52 8.97 5.71
CA MET A 52 0.18 8.75 7.12
C MET A 52 0.16 10.05 7.94
N ASP A 53 0.85 11.08 7.47
CA ASP A 53 0.88 12.38 8.15
C ASP A 53 -0.42 13.17 7.92
N GLU A 54 -1.08 12.97 6.76
CA GLU A 54 -2.32 13.66 6.36
C GLU A 54 -3.63 12.99 6.85
N ILE A 55 -3.54 11.88 7.61
CA ILE A 55 -4.71 11.15 8.14
C ILE A 55 -5.09 11.58 9.55
#